data_AF-A0A6J2UHL7-F1
#
_entry.id   AF-A0A6J2UHL7-F1
#
_cell.length_a   1.000
_cell.length_b   1.000
_cell.length_c   1.000
_cell.angle_alpha   90.00
_cell.angle_beta   90.00
_cell.angle_gamma   90.00
#
_symmetry.space_group_name_H-M   'P 1'
#
loop_
_entity.id
_entity.type
_entity.pdbx_description
1 polymer ?
#
loop_
_entity_poly.entity_id
_entity_poly.type
_entity_poly.pdbx_seq_one_letter_code
_entity_poly.pdbx_strand_id
1 'polypeptide(L)'
;MAVVELLNLNNVVFRTYVFWTGVLVLKMFAMSALTAVKRFKTKTFANPEDLMSPKLKVKFDDPDVERVRRAHRNDLENILPFFIIGLLYTLTNPSTFLAVNLFRAVGISRIVHTLVYAVVVVPQPARALAFFVALGSTAYMALQVVAAAF
;
A
#
# COMPACT_ATOMS: atom_id res chain seq x y z
N MET A 1 -9.99 14.88 24.33
CA MET A 1 -8.70 15.47 23.90
C MET A 1 -8.96 16.48 22.81
N ALA A 2 -8.24 17.59 22.82
CA ALA A 2 -8.29 18.54 21.73
C ALA A 2 -7.69 17.92 20.47
N VAL A 3 -8.13 18.35 19.28
CA VAL A 3 -7.63 17.83 17.99
C VAL A 3 -6.10 17.96 17.88
N VAL A 4 -5.55 19.05 18.41
CA VAL A 4 -4.10 19.32 18.44
C VAL A 4 -3.34 18.29 19.27
N GLU A 5 -3.95 17.75 20.33
CA GLU A 5 -3.34 16.69 21.16
C GLU A 5 -3.36 15.33 20.44
N LEU A 6 -4.39 15.08 19.62
CA LEU A 6 -4.48 13.87 18.80
C LEU A 6 -3.46 13.88 17.66
N LEU A 7 -3.24 15.04 17.03
CA LEU A 7 -2.32 15.22 15.91
C LEU A 7 -0.90 15.63 16.35
N ASN A 8 -0.45 15.08 17.47
CA ASN A 8 0.88 15.32 18.02
C ASN A 8 1.70 14.03 18.01
N LEU A 9 3.00 14.10 17.70
CA LEU A 9 3.93 12.97 17.74
C LEU A 9 4.14 12.38 19.15
N ASN A 10 3.75 13.10 20.20
CA ASN A 10 3.66 12.56 21.56
C ASN A 10 2.50 11.55 21.71
N ASN A 11 1.46 11.65 20.88
CA ASN A 11 0.39 10.66 20.82
C ASN A 11 0.90 9.41 20.09
N VAL A 12 0.91 8.29 20.81
CA VAL A 12 1.40 7.00 20.31
C VAL A 12 0.64 6.52 19.07
N VAL A 13 -0.67 6.78 19.00
CA VAL A 13 -1.52 6.40 17.86
C VAL A 13 -1.08 7.17 16.61
N PHE A 14 -1.03 8.51 16.71
CA PHE A 14 -0.65 9.36 15.59
C PHE A 14 0.79 9.10 15.13
N ARG A 15 1.74 8.98 16.06
CA ARG A 15 3.13 8.62 15.73
C ARG A 15 3.23 7.30 14.97
N THR A 16 2.43 6.30 15.37
CA THR A 16 2.40 4.99 14.70
C THR A 16 1.77 5.09 13.32
N TYR A 17 0.69 5.86 13.17
CA TYR A 17 0.06 6.14 11.88
C TYR A 17 1.05 6.83 10.91
N VAL A 18 1.75 7.87 11.35
CA VAL A 18 2.75 8.61 10.56
C VAL A 18 3.87 7.68 10.10
N PHE A 19 4.40 6.86 11.00
CA PHE A 19 5.45 5.89 10.67
C PHE A 19 5.01 4.92 9.57
N TRP A 20 3.86 4.25 9.75
CA TRP A 20 3.38 3.26 8.77
C TRP A 20 2.98 3.90 7.44
N THR A 21 2.40 5.10 7.47
CA THR A 21 2.11 5.88 6.27
C THR A 21 3.38 6.17 5.48
N GLY A 22 4.42 6.69 6.16
CA GLY A 22 5.72 6.95 5.52
C GLY A 22 6.36 5.70 4.92
N VAL A 23 6.36 4.59 5.67
CA VAL A 23 6.88 3.29 5.17
C VAL A 23 6.13 2.82 3.92
N LEU A 24 4.80 2.92 3.91
CA LEU A 24 3.99 2.49 2.78
C LEU A 24 4.19 3.38 1.55
N VAL A 25 4.37 4.70 1.72
CA VAL A 25 4.73 5.61 0.62
C VAL A 25 6.08 5.23 0.01
N LEU A 26 7.11 5.02 0.84
CA LEU A 26 8.43 4.59 0.36
C LEU A 26 8.35 3.27 -0.41
N LYS A 27 7.53 2.34 0.07
CA LYS A 27 7.27 1.07 -0.60
C LYS A 27 6.55 1.26 -1.95
N MET A 28 5.61 2.19 -2.07
CA MET A 28 4.98 2.51 -3.36
C MET A 28 5.99 3.12 -4.35
N PHE A 29 6.91 3.97 -3.90
CA PHE A 29 8.01 4.45 -4.74
C PHE A 29 8.93 3.31 -5.21
N ALA A 30 9.23 2.36 -4.33
CA ALA A 30 9.97 1.16 -4.70
C ALA A 30 9.25 0.34 -5.79
N MET A 31 7.91 0.30 -5.78
CA MET A 31 7.13 -0.37 -6.83
C MET A 31 7.20 0.33 -8.20
N SER A 32 7.22 1.67 -8.21
CA SER A 32 7.49 2.44 -9.43
C SER A 32 8.87 2.12 -9.99
N ALA A 33 9.91 2.13 -9.13
CA ALA A 33 11.28 1.79 -9.52
C ALA A 33 11.39 0.35 -10.04
N LEU A 34 10.77 -0.62 -9.36
CA LEU A 34 10.76 -2.02 -9.79
C LEU A 34 10.09 -2.20 -11.15
N THR A 35 9.02 -1.44 -11.43
CA THR A 35 8.37 -1.44 -12.74
C THR A 35 9.34 -0.96 -13.82
N ALA A 36 10.06 0.14 -13.58
CA ALA A 36 11.06 0.66 -14.52
C ALA A 36 12.18 -0.36 -14.76
N VAL A 37 12.75 -0.95 -13.71
CA VAL A 37 13.79 -1.98 -13.82
C VAL A 37 13.31 -3.17 -14.66
N LYS A 38 12.07 -3.64 -14.45
CA LYS A 38 11.50 -4.72 -15.27
C LYS A 38 11.36 -4.32 -16.73
N ARG A 39 10.87 -3.12 -17.04
CA ARG A 39 10.77 -2.61 -18.41
C ARG A 39 12.12 -2.55 -19.12
N PHE A 40 13.15 -2.02 -18.45
CA PHE A 40 14.50 -1.99 -19.02
C PHE A 40 15.08 -3.40 -19.22
N LYS A 41 14.86 -4.32 -18.26
CA LYS A 41 15.35 -5.70 -18.36
C LYS A 41 14.70 -6.48 -19.51
N THR A 42 13.38 -6.33 -19.70
CA THR A 42 12.64 -7.05 -20.75
C THR A 42 12.58 -6.28 -22.08
N LYS A 43 13.11 -5.06 -22.13
CA LYS A 43 13.01 -4.12 -23.25
C LYS A 43 11.56 -3.86 -23.68
N THR A 44 10.66 -3.87 -22.70
CA THR A 44 9.22 -3.69 -22.89
C THR A 44 8.83 -2.28 -22.47
N PHE A 45 8.80 -1.39 -23.46
CA PHE A 45 8.46 0.02 -23.28
C PHE A 45 7.03 0.32 -23.76
N ALA A 46 6.35 1.18 -23.03
CA ALA A 46 4.96 1.56 -23.28
C ALA A 46 4.82 2.69 -24.30
N ASN A 47 5.85 3.52 -24.44
CA ASN A 47 5.83 4.68 -25.31
C ASN A 47 6.90 4.55 -26.40
N PRO A 48 6.66 5.08 -27.62
CA PRO A 48 7.60 4.98 -28.72
C PRO A 48 8.92 5.73 -28.49
N GLU A 49 8.91 6.82 -27.73
CA GLU A 49 10.09 7.62 -27.38
C GLU A 49 11.06 6.89 -26.43
N ASP A 50 10.55 5.94 -25.65
CA ASP A 50 11.35 5.13 -24.71
C ASP A 50 12.05 3.95 -25.42
N LEU A 51 11.81 3.75 -26.72
CA LEU A 51 12.39 2.65 -27.47
C LEU A 51 13.89 2.85 -27.66
N MET A 52 14.67 2.07 -26.93
CA MET A 52 16.14 2.04 -27.00
C MET A 52 16.71 1.63 -28.37
N SER A 53 15.87 1.23 -29.32
CA SER A 53 16.27 0.87 -30.67
C SER A 53 15.09 1.04 -31.64
N PRO A 54 15.32 1.54 -32.88
CA PRO A 54 14.28 1.64 -33.90
C PRO A 54 13.66 0.29 -34.31
N LYS A 55 14.30 -0.83 -33.96
CA LYS A 55 13.81 -2.19 -34.24
C LYS A 55 12.83 -2.70 -33.19
N LEU A 56 12.79 -2.08 -32.01
CA LEU A 56 11.84 -2.43 -30.96
C LEU A 56 10.48 -1.81 -31.28
N LYS A 57 9.42 -2.53 -30.94
CA LYS A 57 8.04 -2.03 -31.01
C LYS A 57 7.52 -1.85 -29.60
N VAL A 58 6.59 -0.92 -29.44
CA VAL A 58 5.83 -0.76 -28.19
C VAL A 58 5.17 -2.09 -27.81
N LYS A 59 5.31 -2.48 -26.55
CA LYS A 59 4.76 -3.73 -26.00
C LYS A 59 4.18 -3.48 -24.61
N PHE A 60 3.06 -4.14 -24.34
CA PHE A 60 2.32 -4.00 -23.08
C PHE A 60 2.07 -5.34 -22.37
N ASP A 61 2.45 -6.44 -23.01
CA ASP A 61 2.02 -7.80 -22.68
C ASP A 61 3.07 -8.60 -21.90
N ASP A 62 4.21 -7.98 -21.55
CA ASP A 62 5.24 -8.66 -20.77
C ASP A 62 4.70 -9.09 -19.39
N PRO A 63 4.63 -10.41 -19.10
CA PRO A 63 3.99 -10.92 -17.91
C PRO A 63 4.62 -10.41 -16.60
N ASP A 64 5.93 -10.14 -16.63
CA ASP A 64 6.69 -9.66 -15.48
C ASP A 64 6.39 -8.19 -15.20
N VAL A 65 6.37 -7.35 -16.24
CA VAL A 65 6.00 -5.93 -16.12
C VAL A 65 4.55 -5.79 -15.65
N GLU A 66 3.61 -6.54 -16.25
CA GLU A 66 2.20 -6.48 -15.88
C GLU A 66 1.92 -7.06 -14.49
N ARG A 67 2.74 -7.99 -14.00
CA ARG A 67 2.66 -8.47 -12.61
C ARG A 67 3.01 -7.36 -11.63
N VAL A 68 4.11 -6.65 -11.83
CA VAL A 68 4.51 -5.52 -10.96
C VAL A 68 3.47 -4.39 -11.03
N ARG A 69 2.96 -4.08 -12.22
CA ARG A 69 1.91 -3.07 -12.41
C ARG A 69 0.62 -3.42 -11.68
N ARG A 70 0.17 -4.69 -11.73
CA ARG A 70 -1.00 -5.14 -10.96
C ARG A 70 -0.78 -5.07 -9.45
N ALA A 71 0.42 -5.44 -8.98
CA ALA A 71 0.76 -5.31 -7.57
C ALA A 71 0.75 -3.84 -7.12
N HIS A 72 1.31 -2.94 -7.93
CA HIS A 72 1.31 -1.50 -7.64
C HIS A 72 -0.09 -0.88 -7.72
N ARG A 73 -0.93 -1.30 -8.68
CA ARG A 73 -2.34 -0.88 -8.74
C ARG A 73 -3.09 -1.31 -7.48
N ASN A 74 -2.90 -2.54 -7.03
CA ASN A 74 -3.52 -3.01 -5.80
C ASN A 74 -3.04 -2.22 -4.57
N ASP A 75 -1.78 -1.76 -4.56
CA ASP A 75 -1.30 -0.83 -3.54
C ASP A 75 -2.07 0.49 -3.56
N LEU A 76 -2.27 1.09 -4.73
CA LEU A 76 -3.07 2.33 -4.84
C LEU A 76 -4.51 2.14 -4.35
N GLU A 77 -5.15 1.02 -4.71
CA GLU A 77 -6.53 0.71 -4.33
C GLU A 77 -6.71 0.46 -2.82
N ASN A 78 -5.66 0.08 -2.08
CA ASN A 78 -5.78 -0.33 -0.67
C ASN A 78 -5.05 0.60 0.30
N ILE A 79 -3.86 1.09 -0.07
CA ILE A 79 -3.05 1.96 0.78
C ILE A 79 -3.64 3.37 0.84
N LEU A 80 -4.19 3.90 -0.27
CA LEU A 80 -4.78 5.24 -0.27
C LEU A 80 -6.03 5.33 0.64
N PRO A 81 -6.98 4.38 0.60
CA PRO A 81 -8.05 4.34 1.59
C PRO A 81 -7.54 4.26 3.04
N PHE A 82 -6.49 3.47 3.29
CA PHE A 82 -5.86 3.39 4.61
C PHE A 82 -5.29 4.73 5.08
N PHE A 83 -4.65 5.51 4.20
CA PHE A 83 -4.15 6.84 4.57
C PHE A 83 -5.26 7.74 5.07
N ILE A 84 -6.40 7.76 4.37
CA ILE A 84 -7.54 8.60 4.73
C ILE A 84 -8.19 8.08 6.02
N ILE A 85 -8.58 6.81 6.04
CA ILE A 85 -9.32 6.22 7.16
C ILE A 85 -8.46 6.10 8.42
N GLY A 86 -7.16 5.82 8.31
CA GLY A 86 -6.25 5.75 9.45
C GLY A 86 -6.08 7.10 10.15
N LEU A 87 -6.07 8.20 9.38
CA LEU A 87 -6.05 9.55 9.94
C LEU A 87 -7.37 9.85 10.65
N LEU A 88 -8.50 9.63 9.98
CA LEU A 88 -9.82 9.86 10.56
C LEU A 88 -10.05 9.01 11.82
N TYR A 89 -9.61 7.75 11.81
CA TYR A 89 -9.69 6.87 12.96
C TYR A 89 -8.81 7.36 14.13
N THR A 90 -7.68 8.01 13.87
CA THR A 90 -6.88 8.64 14.93
C THR A 90 -7.66 9.79 15.60
N LEU A 91 -8.49 10.51 14.85
CA LEU A 91 -9.31 11.61 15.35
C LEU A 91 -10.49 11.14 16.21
N THR A 92 -10.90 9.87 16.13
CA THR A 92 -11.95 9.30 17.00
C THR A 92 -11.44 8.93 18.40
N ASN A 93 -10.19 9.29 18.74
CA ASN A 93 -9.53 8.93 19.99
C ASN A 93 -9.67 7.43 20.36
N PRO A 94 -9.20 6.51 19.50
CA PRO A 94 -9.39 5.09 19.69
C PRO A 94 -8.48 4.54 20.79
N SER A 95 -8.75 3.31 21.23
CA SER A 95 -7.82 2.58 22.11
C SER A 95 -6.45 2.46 21.46
N THR A 96 -5.41 2.93 22.16
CA THR A 96 -4.02 2.93 21.68
C THR A 96 -3.56 1.54 21.26
N PHE A 97 -3.87 0.52 22.08
CA PHE A 97 -3.48 -0.86 21.79
C PHE A 97 -4.09 -1.33 20.46
N LEU A 98 -5.37 -1.05 20.24
CA LEU A 98 -6.08 -1.51 19.06
C LEU A 98 -5.60 -0.78 17.80
N ALA A 99 -5.51 0.55 17.85
CA ALA A 99 -5.10 1.36 16.70
C ALA A 99 -3.66 1.02 16.25
N VAL A 100 -2.73 0.87 17.19
CA VAL A 100 -1.34 0.49 16.89
C VAL A 100 -1.28 -0.86 16.16
N ASN A 101 -2.05 -1.85 16.63
CA ASN A 101 -2.06 -3.17 16.02
C ASN A 101 -2.74 -3.18 14.66
N LEU A 102 -3.81 -2.39 14.45
CA LEU A 102 -4.45 -2.24 13.14
C LEU A 102 -3.50 -1.60 12.12
N PHE A 103 -2.79 -0.54 12.49
CA PHE A 103 -1.82 0.10 11.60
C PHE A 103 -0.66 -0.83 11.24
N ARG A 104 -0.16 -1.61 12.21
CA ARG A 104 0.84 -2.67 11.96
C ARG A 104 0.31 -3.75 11.04
N ALA A 105 -0.92 -4.23 11.27
CA ALA A 105 -1.54 -5.27 10.48
C ALA A 105 -1.67 -4.82 9.01
N VAL A 106 -2.15 -3.60 8.75
CA VAL A 106 -2.20 -3.04 7.40
C VAL A 106 -0.78 -2.93 6.82
N GLY A 107 0.13 -2.25 7.52
CA GLY A 107 1.49 -2.01 7.04
C GLY A 107 2.24 -3.28 6.66
N ILE A 108 2.34 -4.23 7.59
CA ILE A 108 3.03 -5.51 7.38
C ILE A 108 2.33 -6.29 6.27
N SER A 109 1.00 -6.38 6.31
CA SER A 109 0.26 -7.15 5.33
C SER A 109 0.46 -6.61 3.90
N ARG A 110 0.45 -5.28 3.73
CA ARG A 110 0.70 -4.65 2.42
C ARG A 110 2.12 -4.89 1.93
N ILE A 111 3.12 -4.97 2.81
CA ILE A 111 4.49 -5.33 2.43
C ILE A 111 4.53 -6.80 2.00
N VAL A 112 3.99 -7.71 2.80
CA VAL A 112 3.93 -9.14 2.51
C VAL A 112 3.20 -9.39 1.19
N HIS A 113 2.04 -8.77 0.96
CA HIS A 113 1.28 -8.87 -0.27
C HIS A 113 2.13 -8.55 -1.52
N THR A 114 2.92 -7.47 -1.46
CA THR A 114 3.79 -7.10 -2.57
C THR A 114 4.96 -8.06 -2.74
N LEU A 115 5.56 -8.54 -1.66
CA LEU A 115 6.64 -9.53 -1.74
C LEU A 115 6.17 -10.82 -2.40
N VAL A 116 5.04 -11.39 -1.93
CA VAL A 116 4.50 -12.66 -2.45
C VAL A 116 3.89 -12.55 -3.84
N TYR A 117 3.61 -11.32 -4.29
CA TYR A 117 3.02 -11.08 -5.61
C TYR A 117 4.07 -10.67 -6.67
N ALA A 118 4.95 -9.72 -6.35
CA ALA A 118 5.84 -9.09 -7.34
C ALA A 118 7.31 -9.56 -7.26
N VAL A 119 7.78 -10.01 -6.09
CA VAL A 119 9.20 -10.35 -5.88
C VAL A 119 9.40 -11.86 -5.88
N VAL A 120 8.71 -12.57 -4.99
CA VAL A 120 8.72 -14.02 -4.89
C VAL A 120 7.31 -14.49 -5.23
N VAL A 121 7.15 -15.15 -6.36
CA VAL A 121 5.82 -15.64 -6.78
C VAL A 121 5.46 -16.84 -5.92
N VAL A 122 4.73 -16.59 -4.84
CA VAL A 122 4.21 -17.64 -3.96
C VAL A 122 2.83 -18.06 -4.49
N PRO A 123 2.54 -19.37 -4.58
CA PRO A 123 1.20 -19.85 -4.91
C PRO A 123 0.13 -19.25 -3.97
N GLN A 124 -1.13 -19.24 -4.42
CA GLN A 124 -2.24 -19.03 -3.50
C GLN A 124 -2.16 -20.04 -2.35
N PRO A 125 -2.53 -19.68 -1.11
CA PRO A 125 -3.40 -18.55 -0.71
C PRO A 125 -2.67 -17.33 -0.11
N ALA A 126 -1.34 -17.29 -0.09
CA ALA A 126 -0.56 -16.27 0.64
C ALA A 126 -0.98 -14.82 0.31
N ARG A 127 -1.17 -14.52 -0.98
CA ARG A 127 -1.63 -13.20 -1.45
C ARG A 127 -3.02 -12.84 -0.94
N ALA A 128 -3.96 -13.79 -0.98
CA ALA A 128 -5.33 -13.55 -0.56
C ALA A 128 -5.40 -13.29 0.95
N LEU A 129 -4.68 -14.09 1.74
CA LEU A 129 -4.61 -13.91 3.19
C LEU A 129 -4.08 -12.52 3.56
N ALA A 130 -2.98 -12.09 2.94
CA ALA A 130 -2.47 -10.73 3.15
C ALA A 130 -3.52 -9.67 2.77
N PHE A 131 -4.10 -9.79 1.57
CA PHE A 131 -5.14 -8.85 1.13
C PHE A 131 -6.29 -8.71 2.14
N PHE A 132 -6.84 -9.83 2.64
CA PHE A 132 -7.95 -9.79 3.59
C PHE A 132 -7.58 -9.23 4.97
N VAL A 133 -6.35 -9.43 5.44
CA VAL A 133 -5.89 -8.81 6.70
C VAL A 133 -5.90 -7.28 6.60
N ALA A 134 -5.36 -6.74 5.50
CA ALA A 134 -5.32 -5.28 5.29
C ALA A 134 -6.73 -4.71 5.05
N LEU A 135 -7.54 -5.41 4.25
CA LEU A 135 -8.91 -5.01 3.95
C LEU A 135 -9.77 -5.00 5.23
N GLY A 136 -9.75 -6.09 6.00
CA GLY A 136 -10.53 -6.20 7.24
C GLY A 136 -10.14 -5.15 8.28
N SER A 137 -8.84 -4.89 8.43
CA SER A 137 -8.35 -3.83 9.33
C SER A 137 -8.84 -2.45 8.90
N THR A 138 -8.78 -2.15 7.59
CA THR A 138 -9.22 -0.86 7.04
C THR A 138 -10.72 -0.70 7.11
N ALA A 139 -11.48 -1.76 6.80
CA ALA A 139 -12.94 -1.78 6.91
C ALA A 139 -13.40 -1.58 8.36
N TYR A 140 -12.75 -2.23 9.33
CA TYR A 140 -13.03 -2.02 10.74
C TYR A 140 -12.84 -0.55 11.14
N MET A 141 -11.71 0.06 10.78
CA MET A 141 -11.47 1.48 11.09
C MET A 141 -12.51 2.38 10.42
N ALA A 142 -12.89 2.09 9.18
CA ALA A 142 -13.92 2.86 8.47
C ALA A 142 -15.27 2.78 9.17
N LEU A 143 -15.68 1.59 9.63
CA LEU A 143 -16.92 1.42 10.39
C LEU A 143 -16.89 2.19 11.71
N GLN A 144 -15.76 2.20 12.41
CA GLN A 144 -15.61 2.98 13.64
C GLN A 144 -15.65 4.49 13.38
N VAL A 145 -15.05 4.97 12.29
CA VAL A 145 -15.13 6.38 11.87
C VAL A 145 -16.57 6.77 11.57
N VAL A 146 -17.32 5.92 10.86
CA VAL A 146 -18.75 6.16 10.58
C VAL A 146 -19.55 6.17 11.89
N ALA A 147 -19.31 5.20 12.77
CA ALA A 147 -20.02 5.11 14.05
C ALA A 147 -19.73 6.30 14.97
N ALA A 148 -18.52 6.86 14.94
CA ALA A 148 -18.14 8.02 15.74
C ALA A 148 -18.68 9.36 15.18
N ALA A 149 -19.19 9.37 13.95
CA ALA A 149 -19.77 10.56 13.32
C ALA A 149 -21.25 10.78 13.67
N PHE A 150 -21.89 9.81 14.32
CA PHE A 150 -23.27 9.87 14.83
C PHE A 150 -23.27 9.78 16.35
#